data_AF-Q4S3R5-F1
#
_entry.id   AF-Q4S3R5-F1
#
_cell.length_a   1.000
_cell.length_b   1.000
_cell.length_c   1.000
_cell.angle_alpha   90.00
_cell.angle_beta   90.00
_cell.angle_gamma   90.00
#
_symmetry.space_group_name_H-M   'P 1'
#
loop_
_entity.id
_entity.type
_entity.pdbx_description
1 polymer ?
#
loop_
_entity_poly.entity_id
_entity_poly.type
_entity_poly.pdbx_seq_one_letter_code
_entity_poly.pdbx_strand_id
1 'polypeptide(L)'
;AISPNTASVSRSPTMSSTHDWVNNPLDVVEEMFVAAQNDSASGWEPKVVEFFKNKLKEKNIHALVPSMNDVPLHYLKPNSLVKFRCLIQDMFDPEFYMGTYETVDPSTKAKVMRFGRYKDVTECGVDFNSKNTLTAERQTFYCVPIPGENAWVKEISLSSRLDQVSLLDTFTAMPVLAKPEWFPPPRMCRPDRSA
;
A
#
# COMPACT_ATOMS: atom_id res chain seq x y z
N ALA A 1 -47.40 36.09 9.47
CA ALA A 1 -46.30 35.80 10.40
C ALA A 1 -45.77 34.40 10.08
N ILE A 2 -44.45 34.28 10.07
CA ILE A 2 -43.64 33.27 9.39
C ILE A 2 -43.69 31.90 10.10
N SER A 3 -43.77 30.80 9.33
CA SER A 3 -43.60 29.42 9.79
C SER A 3 -42.25 29.21 10.49
N PRO A 4 -42.17 28.42 11.57
CA PRO A 4 -40.89 27.90 12.02
C PRO A 4 -40.53 26.65 11.20
N ASN A 5 -39.50 26.78 10.36
CA ASN A 5 -38.82 25.66 9.72
C ASN A 5 -38.13 24.80 10.78
N THR A 6 -38.56 23.55 10.90
CA THR A 6 -37.84 22.50 11.63
C THR A 6 -36.64 22.06 10.79
N ALA A 7 -35.47 22.63 11.04
CA ALA A 7 -34.23 22.19 10.43
C ALA A 7 -33.79 20.86 11.08
N SER A 8 -34.01 19.76 10.37
CA SER A 8 -33.37 18.48 10.67
C SER A 8 -31.87 18.62 10.39
N VAL A 9 -31.08 18.76 11.46
CA VAL A 9 -29.63 18.69 11.39
C VAL A 9 -29.27 17.25 11.03
N SER A 10 -29.06 16.99 9.74
CA SER A 10 -28.37 15.80 9.27
C SER A 10 -26.93 15.87 9.73
N ARG A 11 -26.63 15.21 10.86
CA ARG A 11 -25.25 14.87 11.20
C ARG A 11 -24.76 13.90 10.15
N SER A 12 -23.98 14.40 9.20
CA SER A 12 -23.04 13.58 8.46
C SER A 12 -22.20 12.79 9.47
N PRO A 13 -21.94 11.48 9.26
CA PRO A 13 -21.04 10.73 10.12
C PRO A 13 -19.66 11.37 9.95
N THR A 14 -19.24 12.13 10.95
CA THR A 14 -17.88 12.65 11.02
C THR A 14 -17.02 11.43 11.31
N MET A 15 -16.35 10.91 10.28
CA MET A 15 -15.35 9.85 10.41
C MET A 15 -14.38 10.28 11.50
N SER A 16 -14.33 9.51 12.59
CA SER A 16 -13.46 9.83 13.71
C SER A 16 -12.01 9.88 13.20
N SER A 17 -11.34 11.01 13.46
CA SER A 17 -9.98 11.31 12.98
C SER A 17 -8.89 10.45 13.67
N THR A 18 -9.23 9.29 14.20
CA THR A 18 -8.42 8.53 15.18
C THR A 18 -8.11 7.11 14.72
N HIS A 19 -8.40 6.75 13.48
CA HIS A 19 -8.02 5.44 12.95
C HIS A 19 -6.55 5.43 12.53
N ASP A 20 -5.80 4.43 13.01
CA ASP A 20 -4.45 4.13 12.56
C ASP A 20 -4.48 3.50 11.17
N TRP A 21 -4.74 4.35 10.18
CA TRP A 21 -4.90 3.97 8.77
C TRP A 21 -3.61 3.45 8.12
N VAL A 22 -2.45 3.64 8.74
CA VAL A 22 -1.18 3.12 8.23
C VAL A 22 -0.92 1.72 8.77
N ASN A 23 -1.06 1.49 10.06
CA ASN A 23 -0.78 0.16 10.62
C ASN A 23 -1.98 -0.79 10.54
N ASN A 24 -3.21 -0.29 10.42
CA ASN A 24 -4.44 -1.08 10.31
C ASN A 24 -5.40 -0.49 9.24
N PRO A 25 -4.98 -0.37 7.96
CA PRO A 25 -5.82 0.14 6.88
C PRO A 25 -7.10 -0.68 6.66
N LEU A 26 -7.06 -2.00 6.92
CA LEU A 26 -8.21 -2.87 6.71
C LEU A 26 -9.38 -2.55 7.64
N ASP A 27 -9.12 -2.08 8.86
CA ASP A 27 -10.17 -1.70 9.82
C ASP A 27 -10.95 -0.48 9.31
N VAL A 28 -10.24 0.48 8.71
CA VAL A 28 -10.85 1.66 8.07
C VAL A 28 -11.75 1.22 6.91
N VAL A 29 -11.28 0.27 6.10
CA VAL A 29 -12.06 -0.27 4.99
C VAL A 29 -13.29 -1.03 5.48
N GLU A 30 -13.16 -1.82 6.54
CA GLU A 30 -14.26 -2.56 7.17
C GLU A 30 -15.32 -1.61 7.73
N GLU A 31 -14.92 -0.53 8.42
CA GLU A 31 -15.86 0.50 8.89
C GLU A 31 -16.64 1.13 7.74
N MET A 32 -15.94 1.50 6.65
CA MET A 32 -16.58 2.07 5.45
C MET A 32 -17.52 1.07 4.76
N PHE A 33 -17.14 -0.21 4.73
CA PHE A 33 -17.95 -1.29 4.19
C PHE A 33 -19.23 -1.48 5.01
N VAL A 34 -19.13 -1.58 6.34
CA VAL A 34 -20.28 -1.72 7.25
C VAL A 34 -21.18 -0.49 7.18
N ALA A 35 -20.62 0.72 7.12
CA ALA A 35 -21.40 1.94 6.97
C ALA A 35 -22.21 1.95 5.67
N ALA A 36 -21.63 1.47 4.57
CA ALA A 36 -22.30 1.42 3.27
C ALA A 36 -23.39 0.36 3.17
N GLN A 37 -23.38 -0.69 4.01
CA GLN A 37 -24.50 -1.64 4.07
C GLN A 37 -25.83 -0.97 4.47
N ASN A 38 -25.74 0.15 5.20
CA ASN A 38 -26.90 0.93 5.62
C ASN A 38 -27.30 2.04 4.63
N ASP A 39 -26.48 2.33 3.61
CA ASP A 39 -26.67 3.44 2.67
C ASP A 39 -26.45 2.99 1.22
N SER A 40 -27.54 2.75 0.49
CA SER A 40 -27.54 2.11 -0.82
C SER A 40 -27.10 3.01 -1.99
N ALA A 41 -26.76 4.28 -1.76
CA ALA A 41 -26.66 5.26 -2.84
C ALA A 41 -25.27 5.42 -3.47
N SER A 42 -24.19 5.01 -2.80
CA SER A 42 -22.82 5.24 -3.26
C SER A 42 -21.91 4.18 -2.62
N GLY A 43 -21.50 3.20 -3.43
CA GLY A 43 -20.66 2.08 -2.98
C GLY A 43 -19.45 2.53 -2.17
N TRP A 44 -18.96 1.63 -1.32
CA TRP A 44 -17.88 1.93 -0.36
C TRP A 44 -16.50 2.07 -1.03
N GLU A 45 -16.26 1.41 -2.16
CA GLU A 45 -14.92 1.36 -2.78
C GLU A 45 -14.40 2.73 -3.24
N PRO A 46 -15.20 3.58 -3.96
CA PRO A 46 -14.73 4.91 -4.33
C PRO A 46 -14.43 5.80 -3.11
N LYS A 47 -15.20 5.65 -2.02
CA LYS A 47 -14.99 6.39 -0.76
C LYS A 47 -13.67 5.99 -0.10
N VAL A 48 -13.35 4.70 -0.08
CA VAL A 48 -12.05 4.18 0.39
C VAL A 48 -10.92 4.78 -0.44
N VAL A 49 -11.04 4.74 -1.77
CA VAL A 49 -10.01 5.29 -2.67
C VAL A 49 -9.82 6.78 -2.43
N GLU A 50 -10.90 7.55 -2.28
CA GLU A 50 -10.84 8.98 -1.99
C GLU A 50 -10.20 9.26 -0.62
N PHE A 51 -10.57 8.49 0.41
CA PHE A 51 -10.00 8.62 1.75
C PHE A 51 -8.48 8.44 1.72
N PHE A 52 -7.98 7.33 1.17
CA PHE A 52 -6.54 7.09 1.09
C PHE A 52 -5.84 8.11 0.18
N LYS A 53 -6.45 8.50 -0.95
CA LYS A 53 -5.88 9.57 -1.81
C LYS A 53 -5.75 10.89 -1.07
N ASN A 54 -6.73 11.26 -0.25
CA ASN A 54 -6.70 12.50 0.51
C ASN A 54 -5.70 12.41 1.66
N LYS A 55 -5.67 11.27 2.36
CA LYS A 55 -4.64 10.98 3.38
C LYS A 55 -3.26 11.12 2.77
N LEU A 56 -3.00 10.49 1.62
CA LEU A 56 -1.73 10.51 0.86
C LEU A 56 -1.29 11.89 0.32
N LYS A 57 -2.10 12.96 0.47
CA LYS A 57 -1.72 14.34 0.11
C LYS A 57 -1.20 15.15 1.30
N GLU A 58 -1.41 14.70 2.53
CA GLU A 58 -0.91 15.37 3.73
C GLU A 58 0.63 15.49 3.69
N LYS A 59 1.16 16.54 4.33
CA LYS A 59 2.61 16.70 4.46
C LYS A 59 3.15 15.58 5.37
N ASN A 60 4.35 15.08 5.09
CA ASN A 60 5.12 14.13 5.93
C ASN A 60 4.77 12.64 5.79
N ILE A 61 3.96 12.28 4.82
CA ILE A 61 3.55 10.88 4.58
C ILE A 61 4.71 10.00 4.18
N HIS A 62 5.72 10.57 3.53
CA HIS A 62 6.92 9.84 3.17
C HIS A 62 7.65 9.27 4.39
N ALA A 63 7.52 9.90 5.57
CA ALA A 63 8.05 9.38 6.82
C ALA A 63 7.10 8.37 7.50
N LEU A 64 5.79 8.53 7.31
CA LEU A 64 4.78 7.70 7.96
C LEU A 64 4.60 6.32 7.29
N VAL A 65 4.54 6.28 5.96
CA VAL A 65 4.29 5.04 5.20
C VAL A 65 5.62 4.38 4.84
N PRO A 66 5.91 3.16 5.36
CA PRO A 66 7.16 2.47 5.11
C PRO A 66 7.26 2.00 3.65
N SER A 67 8.50 2.00 3.13
CA SER A 67 8.82 1.55 1.78
C SER A 67 9.33 0.12 1.80
N MET A 68 8.76 -0.74 0.96
CA MET A 68 9.25 -2.10 0.77
C MET A 68 10.62 -2.15 0.07
N ASN A 69 11.02 -1.06 -0.60
CA ASN A 69 12.35 -0.96 -1.21
C ASN A 69 13.49 -0.80 -0.19
N ASP A 70 13.18 -0.27 0.99
CA ASP A 70 14.16 0.19 1.96
C ASP A 70 14.10 -0.60 3.28
N VAL A 71 12.96 -1.25 3.55
CA VAL A 71 12.71 -2.02 4.76
C VAL A 71 12.52 -3.50 4.37
N PRO A 72 13.36 -4.42 4.91
CA PRO A 72 13.16 -5.85 4.71
C PRO A 72 11.75 -6.29 5.14
N LEU A 73 11.16 -7.23 4.39
CA LEU A 73 9.77 -7.64 4.58
C LEU A 73 9.44 -8.10 6.00
N HIS A 74 10.36 -8.78 6.69
CA HIS A 74 10.16 -9.28 8.05
C HIS A 74 10.08 -8.18 9.13
N TYR A 75 10.49 -6.94 8.82
CA TYR A 75 10.29 -5.79 9.71
C TYR A 75 8.98 -5.05 9.44
N LEU A 76 8.31 -5.35 8.33
CA LEU A 76 7.02 -4.74 8.01
C LEU A 76 5.90 -5.46 8.76
N LYS A 77 5.03 -4.68 9.39
CA LYS A 77 3.83 -5.21 10.03
C LYS A 77 2.91 -5.82 8.96
N PRO A 78 2.45 -7.08 9.11
CA PRO A 78 1.43 -7.64 8.23
C PRO A 78 0.16 -6.77 8.20
N ASN A 79 -0.53 -6.76 7.06
CA ASN A 79 -1.77 -5.99 6.84
C ASN A 79 -1.64 -4.47 7.06
N SER A 80 -0.43 -3.92 6.99
CA SER A 80 -0.20 -2.47 7.03
C SER A 80 -0.08 -1.87 5.63
N LEU A 81 -0.26 -0.56 5.54
CA LEU A 81 -0.08 0.19 4.32
C LEU A 81 1.42 0.42 4.07
N VAL A 82 1.87 0.06 2.88
CA VAL A 82 3.26 0.23 2.43
C VAL A 82 3.31 0.93 1.08
N LYS A 83 4.43 1.55 0.77
CA LYS A 83 4.74 2.02 -0.59
C LYS A 83 5.76 1.08 -1.23
N PHE A 84 5.60 0.85 -2.53
CA PHE A 84 6.54 0.04 -3.29
C PHE A 84 6.79 0.68 -4.64
N ARG A 85 8.05 0.98 -4.91
CA ARG A 85 8.53 1.49 -6.19
C ARG A 85 9.15 0.34 -6.96
N CYS A 86 8.58 0.03 -8.11
CA CYS A 86 8.91 -1.19 -8.82
C CYS A 86 8.84 -1.01 -10.33
N LEU A 87 9.45 -1.96 -11.04
CA LEU A 87 9.20 -2.20 -12.46
C LEU A 87 8.11 -3.26 -12.57
N ILE A 88 7.06 -2.98 -13.34
CA ILE A 88 6.09 -4.00 -13.73
C ILE A 88 6.72 -4.83 -14.86
N GLN A 89 6.89 -6.12 -14.62
CA GLN A 89 7.49 -7.05 -15.59
C GLN A 89 6.44 -7.81 -16.38
N ASP A 90 5.31 -8.14 -15.75
CA ASP A 90 4.27 -8.93 -16.37
C ASP A 90 2.89 -8.54 -15.84
N MET A 91 1.88 -8.83 -16.64
CA MET A 91 0.48 -8.73 -16.33
C MET A 91 -0.13 -10.12 -16.54
N PHE A 92 -0.46 -10.79 -15.44
CA PHE A 92 -1.12 -12.10 -15.52
C PHE A 92 -2.59 -11.94 -15.90
N ASP A 93 -3.24 -13.06 -16.19
CA ASP A 93 -4.69 -13.08 -16.35
C ASP A 93 -5.39 -12.57 -15.08
N PRO A 94 -6.55 -11.89 -15.23
CA PRO A 94 -7.33 -11.46 -14.08
C PRO A 94 -7.64 -12.61 -13.13
N GLU A 95 -7.47 -12.35 -11.84
CA GLU A 95 -7.77 -13.31 -10.78
C GLU A 95 -9.20 -13.09 -10.27
N PHE A 96 -9.99 -14.18 -10.22
CA PHE A 96 -11.30 -14.15 -9.58
C PHE A 96 -11.18 -14.30 -8.06
N TYR A 97 -11.86 -13.44 -7.33
CA TYR A 97 -11.92 -13.47 -5.87
C TYR A 97 -13.34 -13.21 -5.37
N MET A 98 -13.60 -13.49 -4.09
CA MET A 98 -14.87 -13.17 -3.46
C MET A 98 -14.90 -11.68 -3.11
N GLY A 99 -15.58 -10.88 -3.93
CA GLY A 99 -15.74 -9.44 -3.73
C GLY A 99 -16.43 -9.12 -2.41
N THR A 100 -17.63 -9.68 -2.23
CA THR A 100 -18.37 -9.71 -0.96
C THR A 100 -18.81 -11.12 -0.68
N TYR A 101 -18.85 -11.52 0.58
CA TYR A 101 -19.25 -12.88 0.97
C TYR A 101 -19.82 -12.89 2.39
N GLU A 102 -20.65 -13.89 2.69
CA GLU A 102 -21.15 -14.11 4.06
C GLU A 102 -20.25 -15.11 4.78
N THR A 103 -19.98 -14.82 6.05
CA THR A 103 -19.36 -15.75 6.99
C THR A 103 -20.38 -16.15 8.05
N VAL A 104 -20.34 -17.41 8.46
CA VAL A 104 -21.15 -17.94 9.56
C VAL A 104 -20.24 -18.24 10.72
N ASP A 105 -20.47 -17.57 11.84
CA ASP A 105 -19.80 -17.91 13.09
C ASP A 105 -20.27 -19.29 13.56
N PRO A 106 -19.37 -20.27 13.76
CA PRO A 106 -19.73 -21.62 14.22
C PRO A 106 -20.44 -21.64 15.56
N SER A 107 -20.16 -20.66 16.43
CA SER A 107 -20.65 -20.61 17.80
C SER A 107 -22.03 -19.94 17.90
N THR A 108 -22.18 -18.77 17.27
CA THR A 108 -23.42 -17.96 17.34
C THR A 108 -24.39 -18.23 16.20
N LYS A 109 -23.95 -18.92 15.13
CA LYS A 109 -24.65 -19.06 13.85
C LYS A 109 -25.04 -17.72 13.20
N ALA A 110 -24.43 -16.62 13.65
CA ALA A 110 -24.66 -15.30 13.08
C ALA A 110 -24.02 -15.23 11.70
N LYS A 111 -24.77 -14.66 10.74
CA LYS A 111 -24.26 -14.35 9.40
C LYS A 111 -23.71 -12.93 9.39
N VAL A 112 -22.46 -12.77 8.94
CA VAL A 112 -21.82 -11.46 8.82
C VAL A 112 -21.31 -11.30 7.40
N MET A 113 -21.75 -10.22 6.74
CA MET A 113 -21.23 -9.79 5.44
C MET A 113 -19.79 -9.30 5.60
N ARG A 114 -18.91 -9.77 4.72
CA ARG A 114 -17.49 -9.38 4.63
C ARG A 114 -17.15 -8.97 3.22
N PHE A 115 -16.05 -8.24 3.08
CA PHE A 115 -15.42 -7.93 1.79
C PHE A 115 -14.11 -8.74 1.62
N GLY A 116 -13.80 -9.13 0.39
CA GLY A 116 -12.52 -9.78 0.06
C GLY A 116 -11.55 -8.87 -0.68
N ARG A 117 -11.97 -7.70 -1.14
CA ARG A 117 -11.08 -6.72 -1.79
C ARG A 117 -9.99 -6.29 -0.80
N TYR A 118 -8.73 -6.19 -1.23
CA TYR A 118 -7.57 -5.91 -0.37
C TYR A 118 -7.18 -7.04 0.62
N LYS A 119 -7.86 -8.18 0.60
CA LYS A 119 -7.47 -9.39 1.32
C LYS A 119 -6.97 -10.43 0.32
N ASP A 120 -5.99 -11.23 0.75
CA ASP A 120 -5.48 -12.34 -0.05
C ASP A 120 -6.25 -13.64 0.23
N VAL A 121 -6.63 -13.84 1.49
CA VAL A 121 -7.34 -15.03 1.95
C VAL A 121 -8.67 -14.62 2.58
N THR A 122 -9.71 -15.42 2.34
CA THR A 122 -11.01 -15.26 2.99
C THR A 122 -10.98 -15.73 4.44
N GLU A 123 -11.88 -15.18 5.24
CA GLU A 123 -12.00 -15.58 6.64
C GLU A 123 -12.61 -16.99 6.77
N CYS A 124 -12.39 -17.64 7.91
CA CYS A 124 -12.97 -18.95 8.17
C CYS A 124 -14.50 -18.88 8.23
N GLY A 125 -15.17 -19.95 7.78
CA GLY A 125 -16.63 -20.09 7.87
C GLY A 125 -17.42 -19.41 6.75
N VAL A 126 -16.85 -19.28 5.55
CA VAL A 126 -17.56 -18.75 4.37
C VAL A 126 -18.79 -19.61 4.02
N ASP A 127 -19.94 -18.96 3.84
CA ASP A 127 -21.15 -19.57 3.29
C ASP A 127 -21.14 -19.52 1.75
N PHE A 128 -20.62 -20.58 1.13
CA PHE A 128 -20.54 -20.69 -0.33
C PHE A 128 -21.91 -20.75 -1.03
N ASN A 129 -22.98 -21.02 -0.29
CA ASN A 129 -24.34 -21.10 -0.84
C ASN A 129 -25.12 -19.80 -0.66
N SER A 130 -24.49 -18.75 -0.08
CA SER A 130 -25.15 -17.47 0.09
C SER A 130 -25.40 -16.77 -1.24
N LYS A 131 -26.61 -16.24 -1.42
CA LYS A 131 -26.99 -15.41 -2.57
C LYS A 131 -26.33 -14.03 -2.56
N ASN A 132 -25.78 -13.63 -1.42
CA ASN A 132 -25.14 -12.32 -1.22
C ASN A 132 -23.62 -12.38 -1.53
N THR A 133 -23.10 -13.56 -1.86
CA THR A 133 -21.72 -13.72 -2.31
C THR A 133 -21.58 -13.22 -3.74
N LEU A 134 -20.76 -12.18 -3.93
CA LEU A 134 -20.47 -11.59 -5.23
C LEU A 134 -19.03 -11.90 -5.61
N THR A 135 -18.85 -12.57 -6.74
CA THR A 135 -17.54 -12.76 -7.35
C THR A 135 -17.09 -11.47 -8.02
N ALA A 136 -15.83 -11.11 -7.85
CA ALA A 136 -15.20 -9.99 -8.51
C ALA A 136 -13.86 -10.42 -9.13
N GLU A 137 -13.32 -9.60 -10.02
CA GLU A 137 -12.03 -9.84 -10.66
C GLU A 137 -11.03 -8.73 -10.27
N ARG A 138 -9.75 -9.10 -10.16
CA ARG A 138 -8.65 -8.14 -9.95
C ARG A 138 -7.54 -8.38 -10.96
N GLN A 139 -7.04 -7.29 -11.53
CA GLN A 139 -5.82 -7.34 -12.33
C GLN A 139 -4.62 -7.49 -11.40
N THR A 140 -3.81 -8.51 -11.64
CA THR A 140 -2.57 -8.75 -10.92
C THR A 140 -1.37 -8.30 -11.76
N PHE A 141 -0.35 -7.76 -11.09
CA PHE A 141 0.88 -7.28 -11.73
C PHE A 141 2.07 -7.92 -11.05
N TYR A 142 3.01 -8.42 -11.84
CA TYR A 142 4.28 -8.90 -11.31
C TYR A 142 5.25 -7.73 -11.21
N CYS A 143 5.51 -7.32 -9.97
CA CYS A 143 6.33 -6.15 -9.65
C CYS A 143 7.68 -6.59 -9.10
N VAL A 144 8.78 -6.09 -9.70
CA VAL A 144 10.14 -6.34 -9.23
C VAL A 144 10.84 -5.04 -8.81
N PRO A 145 11.84 -5.10 -7.92
CA PRO A 145 12.72 -3.96 -7.69
C PRO A 145 13.33 -3.46 -9.01
N ILE A 146 13.51 -2.14 -9.14
CA ILE A 146 14.00 -1.53 -10.38
C ILE A 146 15.40 -2.09 -10.70
N PRO A 147 15.58 -2.77 -11.84
CA PRO A 147 16.86 -3.36 -12.20
C PRO A 147 17.88 -2.25 -12.51
N GLY A 148 19.13 -2.45 -12.09
CA GLY A 148 20.20 -1.47 -12.34
C GLY A 148 19.98 -0.12 -11.65
N GLU A 149 19.18 -0.06 -10.59
CA GLU A 149 18.91 1.17 -9.87
C GLU A 149 20.19 1.76 -9.23
N ASN A 150 20.55 2.97 -9.67
CA ASN A 150 21.70 3.69 -9.15
C ASN A 150 21.54 4.06 -7.67
N ALA A 151 22.64 4.01 -6.92
CA ALA A 151 22.66 4.31 -5.48
C ALA A 151 22.11 5.71 -5.14
N TRP A 152 22.48 6.74 -5.91
CA TRP A 152 22.01 8.11 -5.69
C TRP A 152 20.48 8.26 -5.82
N VAL A 153 19.82 7.41 -6.62
CA VAL A 153 18.34 7.39 -6.72
C VAL A 153 17.73 6.86 -5.43
N LYS A 154 18.33 5.82 -4.86
CA LYS A 154 17.92 5.26 -3.56
C LYS A 154 18.12 6.31 -2.47
N GLU A 155 19.26 7.00 -2.48
CA GLU A 155 19.55 8.08 -1.54
C GLU A 155 18.53 9.21 -1.62
N ILE A 156 18.16 9.73 -2.79
CA ILE A 156 17.11 10.77 -2.90
C ILE A 156 15.76 10.28 -2.34
N SER A 157 15.41 9.01 -2.60
CA SER A 157 14.18 8.41 -2.08
C SER A 157 14.18 8.21 -0.56
N LEU A 158 15.38 8.13 0.04
CA LEU A 158 15.60 8.10 1.49
C LEU A 158 15.71 9.51 2.09
N SER A 159 16.37 10.45 1.42
CA SER A 159 16.58 11.84 1.85
C SER A 159 15.29 12.64 1.87
N SER A 160 14.34 12.34 0.97
CA SER A 160 12.97 12.84 1.08
C SER A 160 12.24 12.41 2.37
N ARG A 161 12.81 11.48 3.16
CA ARG A 161 12.40 11.20 4.55
C ARG A 161 13.11 12.06 5.59
N LEU A 162 14.34 12.50 5.32
CA LEU A 162 15.23 13.20 6.24
C LEU A 162 15.11 14.72 6.18
N ASP A 163 14.65 15.30 5.06
CA ASP A 163 14.40 16.75 4.90
C ASP A 163 13.32 17.34 5.84
N GLN A 164 12.81 16.53 6.78
CA GLN A 164 11.84 16.90 7.82
C GLN A 164 12.48 17.00 9.21
N VAL A 165 13.76 16.62 9.37
CA VAL A 165 14.53 16.85 10.60
C VAL A 165 15.59 17.91 10.29
N SER A 166 15.36 19.12 10.80
CA SER A 166 16.21 20.32 10.74
C SER A 166 16.52 20.92 9.36
N LEU A 167 15.76 21.96 9.01
CA LEU A 167 16.31 23.12 8.30
C LEU A 167 17.21 23.90 9.27
N LEU A 168 18.43 23.41 9.48
CA LEU A 168 19.63 24.22 9.70
C LEU A 168 20.82 23.25 9.75
N ASP A 169 21.43 23.01 8.59
CA ASP A 169 22.89 22.97 8.48
C ASP A 169 23.28 23.18 7.02
N THR A 170 23.41 24.47 6.73
CA THR A 170 24.26 25.14 5.75
C THR A 170 25.24 24.25 4.98
N PHE A 171 25.16 24.34 3.66
CA PHE A 171 26.29 24.52 2.73
C PHE A 171 27.68 24.19 3.29
N THR A 172 28.34 23.15 2.76
CA THR A 172 29.80 22.87 2.57
C THR A 172 29.94 21.34 2.60
N ALA A 173 30.36 20.57 1.59
CA ALA A 173 31.46 20.74 0.66
C ALA A 173 31.24 19.84 -0.57
N MET A 174 31.64 20.32 -1.75
CA MET A 174 32.23 19.44 -2.75
C MET A 174 33.68 19.13 -2.35
N PRO A 175 34.11 17.87 -2.48
CA PRO A 175 35.42 17.56 -3.06
C PRO A 175 35.21 16.53 -4.19
N VAL A 176 35.45 16.89 -5.45
CA VAL A 176 36.76 16.79 -6.15
C VAL A 176 37.31 15.36 -6.22
N LEU A 177 37.31 14.86 -7.47
CA LEU A 177 38.14 13.80 -8.07
C LEU A 177 38.34 12.49 -7.29
N ALA A 178 37.71 11.43 -7.81
CA ALA A 178 38.32 10.10 -7.84
C ALA A 178 38.36 9.60 -9.29
N LYS A 179 39.56 9.59 -9.90
CA LYS A 179 39.84 8.86 -11.13
C LYS A 179 39.75 7.36 -10.83
N PRO A 180 39.11 6.53 -11.66
CA PRO A 180 39.38 5.11 -11.66
C PRO A 180 40.64 4.85 -12.48
N GLU A 181 41.76 4.68 -11.79
CA GLU A 181 43.01 4.15 -12.35
C GLU A 181 42.81 2.66 -12.63
N TRP A 182 42.65 2.32 -13.90
CA TRP A 182 42.60 0.94 -14.37
C TRP A 182 44.00 0.33 -14.33
N PHE A 183 44.22 -0.61 -13.40
CA PHE A 183 45.34 -1.53 -13.46
C PHE A 183 45.26 -2.40 -14.73
N PRO A 184 46.36 -2.60 -15.48
CA PRO A 184 46.38 -3.53 -16.60
C PRO A 184 46.36 -4.99 -16.10
N PRO A 185 45.79 -5.93 -16.89
CA PRO A 185 45.74 -7.34 -16.49
C PRO A 185 47.14 -7.97 -16.44
N PRO A 186 47.39 -8.94 -15.54
CA PRO A 186 48.66 -9.65 -15.48
C PRO A 186 48.85 -10.50 -16.74
N ARG A 187 49.99 -10.31 -17.41
CA ARG A 187 50.51 -11.26 -18.40
C ARG A 187 50.90 -12.54 -17.67
N MET A 188 50.35 -13.67 -18.10
CA MET A 188 50.87 -14.98 -17.73
C MET A 188 51.31 -15.76 -18.97
N CYS A 189 52.44 -16.44 -18.80
CA CYS A 189 53.39 -16.86 -19.82
C CYS A 189 52.87 -17.95 -20.79
N ARG A 190 53.37 -17.89 -22.03
CA ARG A 190 53.41 -19.05 -22.93
C ARG A 190 54.37 -20.10 -22.34
N PRO A 191 54.05 -21.40 -22.44
CA PRO A 191 55.05 -22.45 -22.50
C PRO A 191 55.53 -22.62 -23.94
N ASP A 192 56.83 -22.78 -24.09
CA ASP A 192 57.52 -23.13 -25.32
C ASP A 192 57.08 -24.51 -25.86
N ARG A 193 57.20 -24.68 -27.18
CA ARG A 193 56.99 -25.95 -27.89
C ARG A 193 57.96 -27.03 -27.42
N SER A 194 57.50 -28.28 -27.34
CA SER A 194 58.29 -29.47 -27.71
C SER A 194 57.43 -30.74 -27.81
N ALA A 195 57.12 -31.13 -29.05
CA ALA A 195 57.06 -32.50 -29.62
C ALA A 195 56.36 -32.41 -30.99
#